data_AF-A0AA40CMJ8-F1
#
_entry.id   AF-A0AA40CMJ8-F1
#
_cell.length_a   1.000
_cell.length_b   1.000
_cell.length_c   1.000
_cell.angle_alpha   90.00
_cell.angle_beta   90.00
_cell.angle_gamma   90.00
#
_symmetry.space_group_name_H-M   'P 1'
#
loop_
_entity.id
_entity.type
_entity.pdbx_description
1 polymer ?
#
loop_
_entity_poly.entity_id
_entity_poly.type
_entity_poly.pdbx_seq_one_letter_code
_entity_poly.pdbx_strand_id
1 'polypeptide(L)'
;MGVSSPDQYSNSEVCYAYLQDVPEPPSDMTKDWLHKEFTNARWFTRGWTLREMIAPRKLEFFSRGWCPIRSTSPFKRILEQRTRVPARVFGNQVSLQNMSIAQRMSWASERETTRAEDMAYCLMGLFNINMPMLYGEGDRAFIRLQEGIIKNSDDMSIFAWVTPMSKFSALSGLLASSPKLFATTGHVKWRANNNPPHEITNKGIKLPLKIVPR
;
A
#
# COMPACT_ATOMS: atom_id res chain seq x y z
N MET A 1 -9.72 -21.42 -7.63
CA MET A 1 -9.65 -20.16 -6.86
C MET A 1 -8.79 -19.21 -7.68
N GLY A 2 -9.42 -18.20 -8.27
CA GLY A 2 -8.89 -17.47 -9.42
C GLY A 2 -7.64 -16.67 -9.10
N VAL A 3 -6.65 -16.80 -9.98
CA VAL A 3 -5.50 -15.90 -10.06
C VAL A 3 -6.05 -14.56 -10.55
N SER A 4 -6.32 -13.63 -9.63
CA SER A 4 -6.85 -12.31 -9.98
C SER A 4 -5.77 -11.50 -10.70
N SER A 5 -5.74 -11.59 -12.03
CA SER A 5 -4.96 -10.71 -12.91
C SER A 5 -5.03 -9.26 -12.43
N PRO A 6 -3.94 -8.46 -12.51
CA PRO A 6 -3.86 -7.02 -12.18
C PRO A 6 -5.04 -6.13 -12.63
N ASP A 7 -5.86 -6.59 -13.57
CA ASP A 7 -6.82 -5.75 -14.31
C ASP A 7 -8.31 -5.90 -13.96
N GLN A 8 -8.69 -6.77 -13.02
CA GLN A 8 -10.13 -7.01 -12.77
C GLN A 8 -10.87 -5.82 -12.13
N TYR A 9 -10.22 -5.05 -11.25
CA TYR A 9 -10.85 -3.91 -10.56
C TYR A 9 -10.69 -2.59 -11.29
N SER A 10 -9.69 -2.45 -12.16
CA SER A 10 -9.49 -1.21 -12.93
C SER A 10 -10.50 -1.05 -14.06
N ASN A 11 -11.04 -2.17 -14.56
CA ASN A 11 -12.03 -2.20 -15.64
C ASN A 11 -13.48 -2.17 -15.13
N SER A 12 -13.73 -2.16 -13.82
CA SER A 12 -15.08 -2.05 -13.29
C SER A 12 -15.56 -0.58 -13.25
N GLU A 13 -16.84 -0.37 -13.55
CA GLU A 13 -17.47 0.94 -13.39
C GLU A 13 -17.64 1.28 -11.90
N VAL A 14 -18.01 0.28 -11.09
CA VAL A 14 -18.17 0.38 -9.64
C VAL A 14 -17.54 -0.84 -8.98
N CYS A 15 -16.86 -0.61 -7.85
CA CYS A 15 -16.42 -1.66 -6.93
C CYS A 15 -17.21 -1.51 -5.63
N TYR A 16 -17.75 -2.63 -5.15
CA TYR A 16 -18.51 -2.69 -3.91
C TYR A 16 -17.67 -3.34 -2.81
N ALA A 17 -17.42 -2.59 -1.73
CA ALA A 17 -16.74 -3.09 -0.54
C ALA A 17 -17.78 -3.43 0.53
N TYR A 18 -18.05 -4.72 0.71
CA TYR A 18 -18.94 -5.22 1.75
C TYR A 18 -18.18 -5.38 3.08
N LEU A 19 -18.64 -4.64 4.10
CA LEU A 19 -18.05 -4.58 5.43
C LEU A 19 -18.91 -5.39 6.42
N GLN A 20 -18.68 -6.71 6.44
CA GLN A 20 -19.46 -7.66 7.24
C GLN A 20 -19.44 -7.35 8.75
N ASP A 21 -18.42 -6.66 9.25
CA ASP A 21 -18.24 -6.32 10.65
C ASP A 21 -18.74 -4.92 11.03
N VAL A 22 -19.26 -4.15 10.06
CA VAL A 22 -19.82 -2.82 10.31
C VAL A 22 -21.33 -2.91 10.49
N PRO A 23 -21.92 -2.37 11.58
CA PRO A 23 -23.36 -2.35 11.80
C PRO A 23 -24.06 -1.47 10.75
N GLU A 24 -25.39 -1.51 10.73
CA GLU A 24 -26.17 -0.62 9.88
C GLU A 24 -25.90 0.85 10.25
N PRO A 25 -25.66 1.72 9.26
CA PRO A 25 -25.44 3.13 9.53
C PRO A 25 -26.74 3.76 10.04
N PRO A 26 -26.67 4.68 11.02
CA PRO A 26 -27.84 5.46 11.42
C PRO A 26 -28.35 6.33 10.26
N SER A 27 -29.60 6.80 10.35
CA SER A 27 -30.19 7.70 9.37
C SER A 27 -29.32 8.94 9.12
N ASP A 28 -28.80 9.52 10.19
CA ASP A 28 -27.81 10.59 10.16
C ASP A 28 -26.43 10.04 10.52
N MET A 29 -25.61 9.82 9.49
CA MET A 29 -24.27 9.29 9.67
C MET A 29 -23.33 10.36 10.26
N THR A 30 -23.07 10.24 11.56
CA THR A 30 -22.20 11.16 12.30
C THR A 30 -20.72 10.84 12.08
N LYS A 31 -19.85 11.82 12.34
CA LYS A 31 -18.38 11.60 12.34
C LYS A 31 -17.98 10.55 13.36
N ASP A 32 -18.64 10.53 14.52
CA ASP A 32 -18.33 9.61 15.61
C ASP A 32 -18.63 8.16 15.23
N TRP A 33 -19.75 7.92 14.55
CA TRP A 33 -20.08 6.59 14.03
C TRP A 33 -19.03 6.12 13.00
N LEU A 34 -18.61 7.01 12.09
CA LEU A 34 -17.55 6.69 11.12
C LEU A 34 -16.23 6.32 11.82
N HIS A 35 -15.84 7.05 12.86
CA HIS A 35 -14.62 6.76 13.62
C HIS A 35 -14.72 5.51 14.51
N LYS A 36 -15.91 5.18 15.01
CA LYS A 36 -16.10 4.04 15.91
C LYS A 36 -16.33 2.73 15.16
N GLU A 37 -17.14 2.77 14.12
CA GLU A 37 -17.64 1.57 13.44
C GLU A 37 -16.95 1.37 12.08
N PHE A 38 -16.94 2.40 11.22
CA PHE A 38 -16.39 2.26 9.87
C PHE A 38 -14.88 2.09 9.86
N THR A 39 -14.11 2.95 10.53
CA THR A 39 -12.64 2.87 10.49
C THR A 39 -12.07 1.60 11.15
N ASN A 40 -12.85 0.95 12.01
CA ASN A 40 -12.44 -0.30 12.66
C ASN A 40 -12.77 -1.56 11.84
N ALA A 41 -13.39 -1.41 10.66
CA ALA A 41 -13.67 -2.53 9.79
C ALA A 41 -12.39 -3.29 9.41
N ARG A 42 -12.40 -4.62 9.55
CA ARG A 42 -11.31 -5.53 9.15
C ARG A 42 -10.95 -5.38 7.68
N TRP A 43 -11.86 -4.91 6.84
CA TRP A 43 -11.56 -4.63 5.44
C TRP A 43 -10.34 -3.70 5.29
N PHE A 44 -10.13 -2.73 6.17
CA PHE A 44 -8.97 -1.81 6.11
C PHE A 44 -7.64 -2.46 6.47
N THR A 45 -7.65 -3.58 7.20
CA THR A 45 -6.44 -4.30 7.62
C THR A 45 -6.14 -5.51 6.75
N ARG A 46 -7.01 -5.92 5.83
CA ARG A 46 -6.73 -7.05 4.94
C ARG A 46 -5.75 -6.65 3.83
N GLY A 47 -4.73 -7.46 3.54
CA GLY A 47 -3.73 -7.16 2.50
C GLY A 47 -4.35 -6.90 1.11
N TRP A 48 -5.22 -7.79 0.63
CA TRP A 48 -5.77 -7.76 -0.74
C TRP A 48 -6.71 -6.60 -1.03
N THR A 49 -7.33 -6.01 -0.01
CA THR A 49 -8.33 -4.95 -0.20
C THR A 49 -7.70 -3.60 -0.57
N LEU A 50 -6.36 -3.46 -0.49
CA LEU A 50 -5.69 -2.23 -0.93
C LEU A 50 -5.91 -2.01 -2.43
N ARG A 51 -5.80 -3.10 -3.19
CA ARG A 51 -5.99 -3.06 -4.63
C ARG A 51 -7.45 -2.83 -5.00
N GLU A 52 -8.37 -3.48 -4.29
CA GLU A 52 -9.82 -3.22 -4.38
C GLU A 52 -10.14 -1.74 -4.13
N MET A 53 -9.36 -1.07 -3.28
CA MET A 53 -9.58 0.32 -2.92
C MET A 53 -9.10 1.34 -3.96
N ILE A 54 -7.93 1.10 -4.55
CA ILE A 54 -7.23 2.10 -5.39
C ILE A 54 -7.39 1.87 -6.89
N ALA A 55 -7.74 0.65 -7.31
CA ALA A 55 -7.91 0.33 -8.73
C ALA A 55 -9.20 0.89 -9.37
N PRO A 56 -10.39 0.84 -8.72
CA PRO A 56 -11.63 1.21 -9.37
C PRO A 56 -11.82 2.73 -9.45
N ARG A 57 -12.60 3.18 -10.45
CA ARG A 57 -13.01 4.58 -10.58
C ARG A 57 -14.00 5.02 -9.50
N LYS A 58 -14.89 4.10 -9.09
CA LYS A 58 -15.90 4.34 -8.06
C LYS A 58 -15.88 3.18 -7.08
N LEU A 59 -15.71 3.50 -5.80
CA LEU A 59 -15.74 2.54 -4.69
C LEU A 59 -16.90 2.91 -3.77
N GLU A 60 -17.80 1.97 -3.52
CA GLU A 60 -18.94 2.13 -2.63
C GLU A 60 -18.87 1.11 -1.49
N PHE A 61 -19.10 1.58 -0.26
CA PHE A 61 -19.04 0.73 0.93
C PHE A 61 -20.44 0.36 1.40
N PHE A 62 -20.59 -0.89 1.84
CA PHE A 62 -21.84 -1.45 2.33
C PHE A 62 -21.63 -2.07 3.71
N SER A 63 -22.55 -1.84 4.64
CA SER A 63 -22.52 -2.47 5.98
C SER A 63 -22.95 -3.94 5.94
N ARG A 64 -22.93 -4.62 7.09
CA ARG A 64 -23.44 -5.99 7.27
C ARG A 64 -24.88 -6.19 6.74
N GLY A 65 -25.74 -5.17 6.88
CA GLY A 65 -27.13 -5.20 6.42
C GLY A 65 -27.30 -4.91 4.93
N TRP A 66 -26.20 -4.86 4.15
CA TRP A 66 -26.21 -4.35 2.77
C TRP A 66 -26.75 -2.91 2.66
N CYS A 67 -26.58 -2.11 3.72
CA CYS A 67 -26.92 -0.70 3.69
C CYS A 67 -25.74 0.13 3.18
N PRO A 68 -25.96 1.06 2.23
CA PRO A 68 -24.89 1.89 1.70
C PRO A 68 -24.34 2.86 2.75
N ILE A 69 -23.03 2.90 2.91
CA ILE A 69 -22.30 3.87 3.74
C ILE A 69 -22.00 5.08 2.85
N ARG A 70 -22.86 6.09 2.92
CA ARG A 70 -22.86 7.22 1.96
C ARG A 70 -21.61 8.10 2.11
N SER A 71 -21.04 8.50 0.98
CA SER A 71 -19.91 9.45 0.97
C SER A 71 -20.39 10.85 1.40
N THR A 72 -20.11 11.23 2.65
CA THR A 72 -20.30 12.59 3.16
C THR A 72 -19.00 13.40 3.06
N SER A 73 -19.04 14.73 3.25
CA SER A 73 -17.83 15.57 3.27
C SER A 73 -16.70 15.06 4.20
N PRO A 74 -16.97 14.61 5.46
CA PRO A 74 -15.91 14.05 6.32
C PRO A 74 -15.40 12.68 5.87
N PHE A 75 -16.15 11.95 5.04
CA PHE A 75 -15.85 10.57 4.65
C PHE A 75 -14.47 10.44 3.99
N LYS A 76 -14.17 11.30 3.00
CA LYS A 76 -12.88 11.27 2.28
C LYS A 76 -11.70 11.48 3.21
N ARG A 77 -11.82 12.43 4.15
CA ARG A 77 -10.77 12.72 5.13
C ARG A 77 -10.54 11.55 6.09
N ILE A 78 -11.63 10.94 6.56
CA ILE A 78 -11.57 9.76 7.45
C ILE A 78 -10.96 8.58 6.71
N LEU A 79 -11.34 8.36 5.45
CA LEU A 79 -10.79 7.31 4.61
C LEU A 79 -9.29 7.51 4.36
N GLU A 80 -8.86 8.73 4.03
CA GLU A 80 -7.45 9.07 3.87
C GLU A 80 -6.65 8.86 5.16
N GLN A 81 -7.18 9.30 6.30
CA GLN A 81 -6.53 9.08 7.61
C GLN A 81 -6.41 7.58 7.92
N ARG A 82 -7.47 6.81 7.68
CA ARG A 82 -7.50 5.38 8.00
C ARG A 82 -6.59 4.55 7.11
N THR A 83 -6.51 4.91 5.82
CA THR A 83 -5.83 4.10 4.79
C THR A 83 -4.44 4.62 4.46
N ARG A 84 -4.14 5.86 4.86
CA ARG A 84 -2.94 6.63 4.49
C ARG A 84 -2.84 6.89 2.98
N VAL A 85 -3.89 6.57 2.23
CA VAL A 85 -4.00 6.82 0.80
C VAL A 85 -4.56 8.23 0.60
N PRO A 86 -3.81 9.14 -0.06
CA PRO A 86 -4.28 10.50 -0.30
C PRO A 86 -5.60 10.51 -1.07
N ALA A 87 -6.53 11.41 -0.73
CA ALA A 87 -7.86 11.45 -1.36
C ALA A 87 -7.82 11.53 -2.90
N ARG A 88 -6.77 12.16 -3.46
CA ARG A 88 -6.52 12.30 -4.90
C ARG A 88 -6.12 10.99 -5.62
N VAL A 89 -5.84 9.92 -4.89
CA VAL A 89 -5.57 8.61 -5.49
C VAL A 89 -6.88 7.90 -5.84
N PHE A 90 -7.94 8.12 -5.06
CA PHE A 90 -9.24 7.54 -5.32
C PHE A 90 -9.84 8.08 -6.63
N GLY A 91 -10.45 7.21 -7.42
CA GLY A 91 -11.04 7.59 -8.70
C GLY A 91 -10.03 7.92 -9.80
N ASN A 92 -8.77 7.49 -9.64
CA ASN A 92 -7.71 7.67 -10.64
C ASN A 92 -7.42 9.14 -11.00
N GLN A 93 -7.60 10.08 -10.07
CA GLN A 93 -7.30 11.50 -10.32
C GLN A 93 -5.78 11.75 -10.46
N VAL A 94 -4.95 10.87 -9.89
CA VAL A 94 -3.50 10.90 -10.00
C VAL A 94 -2.97 9.50 -10.29
N SER A 95 -2.02 9.38 -11.21
CA SER A 95 -1.31 8.13 -11.48
C SER A 95 -0.55 7.64 -10.25
N LEU A 96 -0.62 6.35 -9.95
CA LEU A 96 0.17 5.71 -8.89
C LEU A 96 1.68 5.88 -9.09
N GLN A 97 2.14 6.07 -10.33
CA GLN A 97 3.55 6.34 -10.65
C GLN A 97 4.04 7.70 -10.14
N ASN A 98 3.12 8.63 -9.85
CA ASN A 98 3.45 9.92 -9.24
C ASN A 98 3.58 9.85 -7.71
N MET A 99 3.30 8.68 -7.11
CA MET A 99 3.48 8.42 -5.69
C MET A 99 4.76 7.62 -5.49
N SER A 100 5.59 8.05 -4.54
CA SER A 100 6.85 7.37 -4.27
C SER A 100 6.63 5.94 -3.77
N ILE A 101 7.65 5.10 -3.86
CA ILE A 101 7.64 3.75 -3.30
C ILE A 101 7.36 3.80 -1.79
N ALA A 102 8.00 4.70 -1.04
CA ALA A 102 7.73 4.86 0.39
C ALA A 102 6.27 5.23 0.67
N GLN A 103 5.67 6.11 -0.13
CA GLN A 103 4.26 6.45 -0.02
C GLN A 103 3.38 5.22 -0.23
N ARG A 104 3.57 4.51 -1.35
CA ARG A 104 2.80 3.31 -1.67
C ARG A 104 2.98 2.19 -0.64
N MET A 105 4.20 1.97 -0.15
CA MET A 105 4.47 1.01 0.94
C MET A 105 3.77 1.40 2.24
N SER A 106 3.70 2.70 2.56
CA SER A 106 3.03 3.17 3.78
C SER A 106 1.52 2.88 3.82
N TRP A 107 0.88 2.71 2.65
CA TRP A 107 -0.53 2.33 2.55
C TRP A 107 -0.80 0.89 2.95
N ALA A 108 0.25 0.07 2.96
CA ALA A 108 0.21 -1.33 3.34
C ALA A 108 0.72 -1.58 4.77
N SER A 109 1.21 -0.56 5.47
CA SER A 109 1.90 -0.73 6.74
C SER A 109 1.02 -1.23 7.89
N GLU A 110 -0.30 -1.03 7.80
CA GLU A 110 -1.27 -1.52 8.79
C GLU A 110 -2.06 -2.73 8.28
N ARG A 111 -1.65 -3.30 7.14
CA ARG A 111 -2.31 -4.45 6.54
C ARG A 111 -1.66 -5.74 6.99
N GLU A 112 -2.45 -6.79 6.99
CA GLU A 112 -2.13 -8.12 7.45
C GLU A 112 -2.65 -9.16 6.47
N THR A 113 -1.91 -10.27 6.39
CA THR A 113 -2.20 -11.42 5.55
C THR A 113 -2.07 -12.68 6.38
N THR A 114 -2.83 -13.71 6.03
CA THR A 114 -2.79 -15.00 6.75
C THR A 114 -1.47 -15.73 6.50
N ARG A 115 -0.97 -15.68 5.26
CA ARG A 115 0.35 -16.19 4.89
C ARG A 115 1.32 -15.02 4.80
N ALA A 116 2.56 -15.24 5.21
CA ALA A 116 3.59 -14.19 5.20
C ALA A 116 3.88 -13.71 3.76
N GLU A 117 3.98 -14.65 2.81
CA GLU A 117 4.25 -14.37 1.40
C GLU A 117 3.13 -13.59 0.69
N ASP A 118 1.88 -13.73 1.14
CA ASP A 118 0.75 -12.99 0.57
C ASP A 118 0.90 -11.47 0.76
N MET A 119 1.69 -11.02 1.74
CA MET A 119 2.00 -9.59 1.92
C MET A 119 2.75 -9.03 0.71
N ALA A 120 3.60 -9.82 0.07
CA ALA A 120 4.28 -9.42 -1.15
C ALA A 120 3.31 -9.51 -2.34
N TYR A 121 2.55 -10.61 -2.43
CA TYR A 121 1.70 -10.87 -3.59
C TYR A 121 0.55 -9.89 -3.72
N CYS A 122 -0.05 -9.44 -2.61
CA CYS A 122 -1.11 -8.45 -2.65
C CYS A 122 -0.62 -7.06 -3.11
N LEU A 123 0.68 -6.80 -3.04
CA LEU A 123 1.31 -5.52 -3.42
C LEU A 123 1.91 -5.52 -4.82
N MET A 124 2.06 -6.67 -5.48
CA MET A 124 2.63 -6.74 -6.84
C MET A 124 1.96 -5.78 -7.82
N GLY A 125 0.63 -5.71 -7.82
CA GLY A 125 -0.12 -4.80 -8.70
C GLY A 125 0.08 -3.32 -8.36
N LEU A 126 0.26 -2.97 -7.08
CA LEU A 126 0.54 -1.60 -6.64
C LEU A 126 1.89 -1.09 -7.16
N PHE A 127 2.85 -2.00 -7.33
CA PHE A 127 4.21 -1.69 -7.79
C PHE A 127 4.47 -2.09 -9.25
N ASN A 128 3.47 -2.61 -9.96
CA ASN A 128 3.61 -3.12 -11.32
C ASN A 128 4.74 -4.16 -11.46
N ILE A 129 4.86 -5.06 -10.48
CA ILE A 129 5.84 -6.14 -10.47
C ILE A 129 5.17 -7.44 -10.87
N ASN A 130 5.81 -8.16 -11.78
CA ASN A 130 5.44 -9.54 -12.10
C ASN A 130 6.53 -10.47 -11.55
N MET A 131 6.16 -11.31 -10.59
CA MET A 131 7.04 -12.35 -10.04
C MET A 131 6.24 -13.62 -9.74
N PRO A 132 6.83 -14.83 -9.92
CA PRO A 132 6.16 -16.08 -9.58
C PRO A 132 5.74 -16.15 -8.10
N MET A 133 4.51 -16.57 -7.84
CA MET A 133 4.01 -16.89 -6.50
C MET A 133 4.52 -18.26 -6.07
N LEU A 134 5.44 -18.29 -5.10
CA LEU A 134 6.02 -19.48 -4.51
C LEU A 134 5.51 -19.63 -3.07
N TYR A 135 4.44 -20.41 -2.87
CA TYR A 135 3.94 -20.66 -1.51
C TYR A 135 4.94 -21.48 -0.70
N GLY A 136 5.17 -21.07 0.55
CA GLY A 136 6.20 -21.62 1.44
C GLY A 136 7.51 -20.82 1.49
N GLU A 137 7.67 -19.75 0.71
CA GLU A 137 8.88 -18.90 0.77
C GLU A 137 8.87 -17.88 1.93
N GLY A 138 7.71 -17.68 2.57
CA GLY A 138 7.54 -16.78 3.72
C GLY A 138 7.95 -15.33 3.42
N ASP A 139 8.69 -14.71 4.35
CA ASP A 139 9.14 -13.31 4.26
C ASP A 139 10.06 -13.03 3.06
N ARG A 140 10.65 -14.08 2.46
CA ARG A 140 11.47 -13.95 1.25
C ARG A 140 10.69 -13.39 0.07
N ALA A 141 9.37 -13.61 0.01
CA ALA A 141 8.52 -13.04 -1.02
C ALA A 141 8.60 -11.51 -1.03
N PHE A 142 8.65 -10.87 0.15
CA PHE A 142 8.71 -9.42 0.28
C PHE A 142 10.07 -8.85 -0.11
N ILE A 143 11.15 -9.62 0.10
CA ILE A 143 12.48 -9.29 -0.43
C ILE A 143 12.48 -9.34 -1.96
N ARG A 144 11.94 -10.41 -2.56
CA ARG A 144 11.82 -10.52 -4.03
C ARG A 144 10.98 -9.40 -4.64
N LEU A 145 9.92 -8.97 -3.96
CA LEU A 145 9.13 -7.80 -4.38
C LEU A 145 10.01 -6.55 -4.45
N GLN A 146 10.78 -6.26 -3.39
CA GLN A 146 11.69 -5.10 -3.36
C GLN A 146 12.79 -5.20 -4.43
N GLU A 147 13.37 -6.38 -4.66
CA GLU A 147 14.32 -6.60 -5.75
C GLU A 147 13.70 -6.32 -7.12
N GLY A 148 12.44 -6.75 -7.33
CA GLY A 148 11.69 -6.44 -8.55
C GLY A 148 11.43 -4.94 -8.71
N ILE A 149 11.11 -4.24 -7.62
CA ILE A 149 10.92 -2.78 -7.63
C ILE A 149 12.21 -2.06 -8.00
N ILE A 150 13.33 -2.42 -7.36
CA ILE A 150 14.64 -1.80 -7.61
C ILE A 150 15.11 -2.02 -9.05
N LYS A 151 14.83 -3.19 -9.63
CA LYS A 151 15.16 -3.46 -11.04
C LYS A 151 14.38 -2.58 -12.03
N ASN A 152 13.19 -2.10 -11.64
CA ASN A 152 12.25 -1.41 -12.53
C ASN A 152 12.04 0.07 -12.15
N SER A 153 12.73 0.60 -11.15
CA SER A 153 12.53 1.97 -10.67
C SER A 153 13.82 2.56 -10.09
N ASP A 154 14.05 3.84 -10.36
CA ASP A 154 15.11 4.68 -9.78
C ASP A 154 14.65 5.43 -8.52
N ASP A 155 13.46 5.12 -8.01
CA ASP A 155 12.91 5.72 -6.80
C ASP A 155 13.59 5.22 -5.53
N MET A 156 14.55 6.01 -5.06
CA MET A 156 15.35 5.77 -3.86
C MET A 156 14.54 5.73 -2.55
N SER A 157 13.26 6.14 -2.55
CA SER A 157 12.42 6.07 -1.36
C SER A 157 12.14 4.63 -0.90
N ILE A 158 12.46 3.61 -1.70
CA ILE A 158 12.45 2.21 -1.27
C ILE A 158 13.38 1.94 -0.07
N PHE A 159 14.43 2.75 0.13
CA PHE A 159 15.34 2.65 1.27
C PHE A 159 14.95 3.53 2.45
N ALA A 160 13.81 4.24 2.39
CA ALA A 160 13.40 5.18 3.42
C ALA A 160 12.71 4.54 4.63
N TRP A 161 12.65 3.21 4.70
CA TRP A 161 12.04 2.49 5.81
C TRP A 161 12.79 2.73 7.13
N VAL A 162 12.06 2.65 8.24
CA VAL A 162 12.58 2.95 9.57
C VAL A 162 12.32 1.76 10.49
N THR A 163 13.35 1.34 11.22
CA THR A 163 13.21 0.38 12.33
C THR A 163 13.47 1.10 13.66
N PRO A 164 12.67 0.86 14.71
CA PRO A 164 12.97 1.37 16.04
C PRO A 164 14.33 0.87 16.51
N MET A 165 15.11 1.75 17.16
CA MET A 165 16.46 1.42 17.64
C MET A 165 16.48 0.19 18.57
N SER A 166 15.40 -0.06 19.31
CA SER A 166 15.22 -1.23 20.17
C SER A 166 15.08 -2.56 19.41
N LYS A 167 14.72 -2.51 18.12
CA LYS A 167 14.64 -3.67 17.22
C LYS A 167 15.76 -3.68 16.18
N PHE A 168 16.67 -2.71 16.26
CA PHE A 168 17.84 -2.65 15.39
C PHE A 168 18.80 -3.75 15.83
N SER A 169 18.72 -4.92 15.19
CA SER A 169 19.83 -5.85 15.23
C SER A 169 20.86 -5.38 14.22
N ALA A 170 22.15 -5.60 14.52
CA ALA A 170 23.25 -5.38 13.57
C ALA A 170 23.12 -6.21 12.27
N LEU A 171 22.10 -7.09 12.18
CA LEU A 171 21.77 -7.96 11.06
C LEU A 171 20.58 -7.43 10.23
N SER A 172 20.10 -6.21 10.49
CA SER A 172 19.07 -5.58 9.65
C SER A 172 19.66 -5.33 8.26
N GLY A 173 19.21 -6.10 7.28
CA GLY A 173 19.63 -5.96 5.89
C GLY A 173 19.20 -4.62 5.28
N LEU A 174 19.66 -4.37 4.06
CA LEU A 174 19.37 -3.14 3.30
C LEU A 174 17.90 -2.98 2.90
N LEU A 175 17.18 -4.10 2.76
CA LEU A 175 15.78 -4.15 2.37
C LEU A 175 14.90 -4.36 3.60
N ALA A 176 13.71 -3.77 3.58
CA ALA A 176 12.75 -3.89 4.66
C ALA A 176 12.24 -5.33 4.78
N SER A 177 12.00 -5.81 6.00
CA SER A 177 11.35 -7.12 6.21
C SER A 177 9.82 -7.07 6.05
N SER A 178 9.22 -5.89 6.09
CA SER A 178 7.76 -5.71 6.04
C SER A 178 7.38 -4.28 5.65
N PRO A 179 6.22 -4.03 5.01
CA PRO A 179 5.70 -2.68 4.80
C PRO A 179 5.42 -1.94 6.12
N LYS A 180 5.33 -2.64 7.25
CA LYS A 180 5.22 -2.05 8.60
C LYS A 180 6.33 -1.03 8.87
N LEU A 181 7.53 -1.24 8.33
CA LEU A 181 8.68 -0.35 8.50
C LEU A 181 8.57 0.97 7.70
N PHE A 182 7.59 1.07 6.79
CA PHE A 182 7.30 2.30 6.05
C PHE A 182 6.21 3.15 6.71
N ALA A 183 5.73 2.77 7.91
CA ALA A 183 4.58 3.40 8.55
C ALA A 183 4.71 4.93 8.74
N THR A 184 5.91 5.45 8.93
CA THR A 184 6.15 6.89 9.14
C THR A 184 6.63 7.61 7.88
N THR A 185 6.76 6.90 6.77
CA THR A 185 7.48 7.37 5.56
C THR A 185 6.53 7.86 4.45
N GLY A 186 5.22 7.90 4.71
CA GLY A 186 4.21 8.35 3.74
C GLY A 186 4.33 9.83 3.31
N HIS A 187 5.22 10.60 3.93
CA HIS A 187 5.54 11.97 3.54
C HIS A 187 6.75 12.06 2.60
N VAL A 188 7.53 10.98 2.45
CA VAL A 188 8.74 10.94 1.61
C VAL A 188 8.33 11.03 0.15
N LYS A 189 8.58 12.18 -0.47
CA LYS A 189 8.35 12.39 -1.89
C LYS A 189 9.61 12.01 -2.66
N TRP A 190 9.41 11.47 -3.84
CA TRP A 190 10.47 11.25 -4.80
C TRP A 190 10.22 12.09 -6.05
N ARG A 191 11.31 12.54 -6.68
CA ARG A 191 11.31 13.18 -7.98
C ARG A 191 12.43 12.56 -8.80
N ALA A 192 12.09 12.16 -10.02
CA ALA A 192 13.08 11.73 -10.99
C ALA A 192 14.18 12.79 -11.13
N ASN A 193 15.41 12.32 -11.22
CA ASN A 193 16.57 13.15 -11.48
C ASN A 193 17.40 12.48 -12.58
N ASN A 194 18.36 13.21 -13.14
CA ASN A 194 19.22 12.68 -14.20
C ASN A 194 20.40 11.87 -13.65
N ASN A 195 20.34 11.39 -12.40
CA ASN A 195 21.40 10.55 -11.88
C ASN A 195 21.33 9.19 -12.58
N PRO A 196 22.47 8.50 -12.76
CA PRO A 196 22.45 7.13 -13.23
C PRO A 196 21.58 6.25 -12.30
N PRO A 197 20.97 5.17 -12.82
CA PRO A 197 20.16 4.29 -11.99
C PRO A 197 21.01 3.60 -10.92
N HIS A 198 20.37 3.22 -9.83
CA HIS A 198 20.99 2.39 -8.81
C HIS A 198 20.92 0.91 -9.21
N GLU A 199 21.85 0.10 -8.70
CA GLU A 199 21.93 -1.32 -9.04
C GLU A 199 22.18 -2.16 -7.79
N ILE A 200 21.49 -3.29 -7.68
CA ILE A 200 21.83 -4.35 -6.71
C ILE A 200 22.87 -5.26 -7.33
N THR A 201 24.00 -5.41 -6.65
CA THR A 201 25.07 -6.35 -6.97
C THR A 201 25.18 -7.41 -5.89
N ASN A 202 25.94 -8.48 -6.14
CA ASN A 202 26.26 -9.47 -5.11
C ASN A 202 27.06 -8.91 -3.92
N LYS A 203 27.57 -7.68 -4.01
CA LYS A 203 28.29 -6.98 -2.92
C LYS A 203 27.42 -5.95 -2.19
N GLY A 204 26.18 -5.73 -2.61
CA GLY A 204 25.30 -4.69 -2.07
C GLY A 204 24.83 -3.72 -3.15
N ILE A 205 24.47 -2.49 -2.77
CA ILE A 205 23.90 -1.51 -3.70
C ILE A 205 24.94 -0.49 -4.15
N LYS A 206 24.93 -0.26 -5.46
CA LYS A 206 25.71 0.79 -6.12
C LYS A 206 24.81 2.02 -6.32
N LEU A 207 25.14 3.12 -5.64
CA LEU A 207 24.40 4.39 -5.70
C LEU A 207 25.29 5.50 -6.29
N PRO A 208 24.92 6.11 -7.42
CA PRO A 208 25.56 7.31 -7.89
C PRO A 208 25.03 8.52 -7.10
N LEU A 209 25.90 9.15 -6.32
CA LEU A 209 25.56 10.32 -5.51
C LEU A 209 26.20 11.57 -6.10
N LYS A 210 25.40 12.62 -6.28
CA LYS A 210 25.91 13.94 -6.65
C LYS A 210 26.39 14.65 -5.38
N ILE A 211 27.71 14.81 -5.25
CA ILE A 211 28.30 15.63 -4.19
C ILE A 211 28.23 17.09 -4.64
N VAL A 212 27.54 17.92 -3.85
CA VAL A 212 27.50 19.37 -4.06
C VAL A 212 28.38 20.00 -2.98
N PRO A 213 29.51 20.63 -3.33
CA PRO A 213 30.32 21.38 -2.37
C PRO A 213 29.49 22.51 -1.76
N ARG A 214 29.66 22.75 -0.46
CA ARG A 214 29.08 23.91 0.24
C ARG A 214 29.91 25.16 -0.02
#